data_AF-A0A090WG99-F1
#
_entry.id   AF-A0A090WG99-F1
#
_cell.length_a   1.000
_cell.length_b   1.000
_cell.length_c   1.000
_cell.angle_alpha   90.00
_cell.angle_beta   90.00
_cell.angle_gamma   90.00
#
_symmetry.space_group_name_H-M   'P 1'
#
loop_
_entity.id
_entity.type
_entity.pdbx_description
1 polymer ?
#
loop_
_entity_poly.entity_id
_entity_poly.type
_entity_poly.pdbx_seq_one_letter_code
_entity_poly.pdbx_strand_id
1 'polypeptide(L)'
;MNLVILKNQQLKNLEAFIDSWSRFYSYANEDIYSKVIVKELFITQDIQNLFQWKNGMKLSVIKQKSLDTKVIAKLSIINDFKNSDKVDLKAFKQEFKNLTAVWKIFLLHIIKPQEYPIYDQHIHRTFLFIHDKDFSNLSNTSINNKAKELFYFEEYLPFIQSHNIKDLKKLDEAFFAFGQFLNTRNYKTLFL
;
A
#
# COMPACT_ATOMS: atom_id res chain seq x y z
N MET A 1 -42.11 4.68 0.29
CA MET A 1 -41.00 4.42 1.21
C MET A 1 -40.02 3.52 0.49
N ASN A 2 -38.78 3.97 0.29
CA ASN A 2 -37.77 3.21 -0.46
C ASN A 2 -36.82 2.53 0.53
N LEU A 3 -37.12 1.29 0.89
CA LEU A 3 -36.27 0.48 1.76
C LEU A 3 -35.29 -0.36 0.93
N VAL A 4 -34.03 -0.39 1.35
CA VAL A 4 -32.95 -1.13 0.66
C VAL A 4 -32.41 -2.22 1.60
N ILE A 5 -32.11 -3.39 1.04
CA ILE A 5 -31.51 -4.52 1.74
C ILE A 5 -30.13 -4.80 1.13
N LEU A 6 -29.12 -4.98 1.97
CA LEU A 6 -27.79 -5.44 1.56
C LEU A 6 -27.81 -6.96 1.34
N LYS A 7 -27.42 -7.39 0.14
CA LYS A 7 -27.20 -8.82 -0.16
C LYS A 7 -25.72 -9.15 0.00
N ASN A 8 -25.41 -10.10 0.88
CA ASN A 8 -24.08 -10.68 0.96
C ASN A 8 -23.91 -11.67 -0.20
N GLN A 9 -23.20 -11.26 -1.26
CA GLN A 9 -22.87 -12.12 -2.39
C GLN A 9 -21.37 -12.43 -2.36
N GLN A 10 -21.02 -13.72 -2.38
CA GLN A 10 -19.64 -14.15 -2.57
C GLN A 10 -19.30 -14.09 -4.06
N LEU A 11 -18.34 -13.24 -4.41
CA LEU A 11 -17.74 -13.23 -5.74
C LEU A 11 -16.71 -14.37 -5.83
N LYS A 12 -16.73 -15.11 -6.93
CA LYS A 12 -15.83 -16.27 -7.12
C LYS A 12 -14.46 -15.88 -7.68
N ASN A 13 -14.27 -14.64 -8.11
CA ASN A 13 -13.00 -14.20 -8.69
C ASN A 13 -12.51 -12.88 -8.06
N LEU A 14 -11.19 -12.75 -8.01
CA LEU A 14 -10.50 -11.60 -7.43
C LEU A 14 -10.74 -10.32 -8.25
N GLU A 15 -10.89 -10.44 -9.57
CA GLU A 15 -11.15 -9.29 -10.44
C GLU A 15 -12.47 -8.58 -10.09
N ALA A 16 -13.56 -9.32 -9.92
CA ALA A 16 -14.84 -8.71 -9.54
C ALA A 16 -14.78 -8.08 -8.13
N PHE A 17 -13.99 -8.67 -7.22
CA PHE A 17 -13.74 -8.07 -5.91
C PHE A 17 -13.02 -6.72 -6.07
N ILE A 18 -11.95 -6.67 -6.87
CA ILE A 18 -11.19 -5.45 -7.15
C ILE A 18 -12.09 -4.38 -7.78
N ASP A 19 -12.85 -4.75 -8.81
CA ASP A 19 -13.74 -3.83 -9.53
C ASP A 19 -14.87 -3.27 -8.67
N SER A 20 -15.30 -4.02 -7.66
CA SER A 20 -16.35 -3.60 -6.74
C SER A 20 -15.80 -2.68 -5.65
N TRP A 21 -14.74 -3.10 -4.97
CA TRP A 21 -14.22 -2.40 -3.80
C TRP A 21 -13.40 -1.15 -4.12
N SER A 22 -12.73 -1.10 -5.29
CA SER A 22 -12.00 0.09 -5.73
C SER A 22 -12.91 1.32 -5.86
N ARG A 23 -14.21 1.14 -6.14
CA ARG A 23 -15.17 2.25 -6.26
C ARG A 23 -15.44 2.97 -4.94
N PHE A 24 -15.23 2.29 -3.81
CA PHE A 24 -15.38 2.86 -2.47
C PHE A 24 -14.07 3.46 -1.96
N TYR A 25 -13.01 3.44 -2.78
CA TYR A 25 -11.76 4.07 -2.41
C TYR A 25 -11.93 5.57 -2.37
N SER A 26 -11.66 6.13 -1.19
CA SER A 26 -11.62 7.56 -0.98
C SER A 26 -10.42 7.87 -0.09
N TYR A 27 -9.49 8.63 -0.63
CA TYR A 27 -8.29 9.05 0.08
C TYR A 27 -7.92 10.47 -0.34
N ALA A 28 -7.48 11.26 0.63
CA ALA A 28 -7.23 12.68 0.41
C ALA A 28 -5.99 12.88 -0.49
N ASN A 29 -6.08 13.85 -1.41
CA ASN A 29 -4.98 14.30 -2.25
C ASN A 29 -4.38 13.21 -3.18
N GLU A 30 -5.21 12.33 -3.74
CA GLU A 30 -4.79 11.36 -4.77
C GLU A 30 -4.11 11.99 -5.99
N ASP A 31 -4.46 13.25 -6.28
CA ASP A 31 -3.84 14.01 -7.37
C ASP A 31 -2.35 14.23 -7.14
N ILE A 32 -1.90 14.34 -5.88
CA ILE A 32 -0.48 14.44 -5.53
C ILE A 32 0.23 13.15 -5.88
N TYR A 33 -0.33 12.00 -5.49
CA TYR A 33 0.27 10.70 -5.77
C TYR A 33 0.35 10.45 -7.27
N SER A 34 -0.77 10.59 -7.99
CA SER A 34 -0.85 10.29 -9.44
C SER A 34 0.06 11.17 -10.29
N LYS A 35 0.20 12.46 -9.95
CA LYS A 35 1.13 13.38 -10.66
C LYS A 35 2.60 13.04 -10.43
N VAL A 36 2.96 12.57 -9.25
CA VAL A 36 4.37 12.37 -8.86
C VAL A 36 4.85 10.96 -9.22
N ILE A 37 4.03 9.93 -9.02
CA ILE A 37 4.42 8.52 -9.16
C ILE A 37 4.94 8.16 -10.57
N VAL A 38 4.42 8.84 -11.60
CA VAL A 38 4.75 8.63 -13.02
C VAL A 38 6.07 9.30 -13.45
N LYS A 39 6.65 10.17 -12.62
CA LYS A 39 7.92 10.84 -12.97
C LYS A 39 9.04 9.82 -13.07
N GLU A 40 9.91 9.95 -14.07
CA GLU A 40 11.08 9.08 -14.24
C GLU A 40 12.12 9.32 -13.13
N LEU A 41 12.38 10.59 -12.81
CA LEU A 41 13.30 11.01 -11.76
C LEU A 41 12.55 11.76 -10.67
N PHE A 42 12.86 11.42 -9.42
CA PHE A 42 12.35 12.15 -8.27
C PHE A 42 13.31 13.26 -7.84
N ILE A 43 12.73 14.40 -7.45
CA ILE A 43 13.39 15.40 -6.62
C ILE A 43 12.97 15.26 -5.16
N THR A 44 13.66 15.96 -4.24
CA THR A 44 13.34 15.93 -2.81
C THR A 44 11.86 16.20 -2.52
N GLN A 45 11.26 17.18 -3.21
CA GLN A 45 9.85 17.53 -3.01
C GLN A 45 8.90 16.41 -3.45
N ASP A 46 9.28 15.60 -4.44
CA ASP A 46 8.48 14.47 -4.90
C ASP A 46 8.38 13.38 -3.83
N ILE A 47 9.54 13.01 -3.27
CA ILE A 47 9.61 12.07 -2.14
C ILE A 47 8.83 12.62 -0.94
N GLN A 48 8.98 13.90 -0.62
CA GLN A 48 8.25 14.54 0.45
C GLN A 48 6.73 14.43 0.27
N ASN A 49 6.25 14.74 -0.94
CA ASN A 49 4.83 14.69 -1.30
C ASN A 49 4.27 13.27 -1.21
N LEU A 50 4.98 12.27 -1.76
CA LEU A 50 4.55 10.87 -1.74
C LEU A 50 4.46 10.31 -0.31
N PHE A 51 5.43 10.62 0.56
CA PHE A 51 5.41 10.14 1.94
C PHE A 51 4.38 10.86 2.81
N GLN A 52 4.11 12.15 2.55
CA GLN A 52 3.00 12.86 3.19
C GLN A 52 1.65 12.29 2.75
N TRP A 53 1.48 12.02 1.45
CA TRP A 53 0.31 11.34 0.92
C TRP A 53 0.10 10.00 1.62
N LYS A 54 1.12 9.10 1.65
CA LYS A 54 0.97 7.78 2.29
C LYS A 54 0.61 7.85 3.78
N ASN A 55 1.05 8.91 4.46
CA ASN A 55 0.73 9.14 5.86
C ASN A 55 -0.69 9.69 6.07
N GLY A 56 -1.32 10.26 5.05
CA GLY A 56 -2.68 10.83 5.07
C GLY A 56 -2.77 12.20 5.74
N MET A 57 -1.65 12.71 6.25
CA MET A 57 -1.55 13.99 6.95
C MET A 57 -0.09 14.43 6.99
N LYS A 58 0.18 15.66 7.46
CA LYS A 58 1.53 16.15 7.69
C LYS A 58 2.32 15.18 8.58
N LEU A 59 3.57 14.92 8.21
CA LEU A 59 4.47 14.07 8.99
C LEU A 59 4.77 14.71 10.35
N SER A 60 4.80 13.89 11.40
CA SER A 60 5.34 14.32 12.70
C SER A 60 6.84 14.60 12.59
N VAL A 61 7.41 15.36 13.52
CA VAL A 61 8.85 15.68 13.56
C VAL A 61 9.73 14.43 13.46
N ILE A 62 9.35 13.35 14.17
CA ILE A 62 10.09 12.09 14.16
C ILE A 62 10.01 11.41 12.78
N LYS A 63 8.81 11.39 12.17
CA LYS A 63 8.62 10.81 10.82
C LYS A 63 9.36 11.62 9.76
N GLN A 64 9.33 12.95 9.85
CA GLN A 64 10.06 13.84 8.97
C GLN A 64 11.56 13.61 9.08
N LYS A 65 12.12 13.60 10.30
CA LYS A 65 13.54 13.29 10.51
C LYS A 65 13.93 11.91 9.95
N SER A 66 13.06 10.91 10.09
CA SER A 66 13.29 9.59 9.49
C SER A 66 13.27 9.63 7.97
N LEU A 67 12.36 10.40 7.35
CA LEU A 67 12.30 10.60 5.91
C LEU A 67 13.59 11.26 5.40
N ASP A 68 13.98 12.37 6.04
CA ASP A 68 15.13 13.18 5.65
C ASP A 68 16.42 12.35 5.67
N THR A 69 16.66 11.67 6.81
CA THR A 69 17.93 10.97 7.06
C THR A 69 18.03 9.59 6.41
N LYS A 70 16.91 8.90 6.17
CA LYS A 70 16.93 7.51 5.69
C LYS A 70 16.48 7.35 4.23
N VAL A 71 15.82 8.34 3.65
CA VAL A 71 15.26 8.28 2.29
C VAL A 71 15.78 9.45 1.44
N ILE A 72 15.50 10.69 1.83
CA ILE A 72 15.88 11.88 1.04
C ILE A 72 17.40 11.99 0.89
N ALA A 73 18.16 11.73 1.95
CA ALA A 73 19.63 11.67 1.89
C ALA A 73 20.18 10.63 0.89
N LYS A 74 19.33 9.71 0.40
CA LYS A 74 19.66 8.63 -0.54
C LYS A 74 18.95 8.79 -1.88
N LEU A 75 18.49 10.00 -2.22
CA LEU A 75 17.71 10.29 -3.43
C LEU A 75 18.39 9.80 -4.71
N SER A 76 19.71 9.98 -4.85
CA SER A 76 20.46 9.47 -6.01
C SER A 76 20.26 7.96 -6.18
N ILE A 77 20.45 7.19 -5.10
CA ILE A 77 20.32 5.73 -5.11
C ILE A 77 18.87 5.31 -5.44
N ILE A 78 17.88 6.07 -4.96
CA ILE A 78 16.46 5.82 -5.28
C ILE A 78 16.21 6.00 -6.77
N ASN A 79 16.75 7.06 -7.38
CA ASN A 79 16.64 7.31 -8.81
C ASN A 79 17.41 6.25 -9.63
N ASP A 80 18.55 5.77 -9.15
CA ASP A 80 19.29 4.67 -9.78
C ASP A 80 18.44 3.39 -9.83
N PHE A 81 17.80 3.01 -8.71
CA PHE A 81 16.86 1.87 -8.68
C PHE A 81 15.61 2.09 -9.55
N LYS A 82 15.17 3.35 -9.69
CA LYS A 82 13.98 3.67 -10.49
C LYS A 82 14.26 3.53 -11.99
N ASN A 83 15.46 3.92 -12.41
CA ASN A 83 15.92 3.86 -13.78
C ASN A 83 16.41 2.47 -14.21
N SER A 84 16.73 1.57 -13.27
CA SER A 84 17.11 0.19 -13.61
C SER A 84 15.90 -0.62 -14.06
N ASP A 85 16.07 -1.58 -14.98
CA ASP A 85 14.93 -2.41 -15.45
C ASP A 85 14.25 -3.17 -14.31
N LYS A 86 15.04 -3.66 -13.35
CA LYS A 86 14.58 -4.37 -12.16
C LYS A 86 15.31 -3.85 -10.93
N VAL A 87 14.64 -3.90 -9.79
CA VAL A 87 15.25 -3.57 -8.49
C VAL A 87 16.01 -4.80 -7.97
N ASP A 88 17.31 -4.65 -7.69
CA ASP A 88 18.03 -5.64 -6.87
C ASP A 88 17.48 -5.58 -5.44
N LEU A 89 16.59 -6.51 -5.12
CA LEU A 89 15.93 -6.57 -3.81
C LEU A 89 16.91 -6.79 -2.66
N LYS A 90 18.05 -7.45 -2.87
CA LYS A 90 19.05 -7.66 -1.82
C LYS A 90 19.76 -6.33 -1.52
N ALA A 91 20.19 -5.62 -2.56
CA ALA A 91 20.79 -4.30 -2.42
C ALA A 91 19.80 -3.30 -1.79
N PHE A 92 18.57 -3.27 -2.28
CA PHE A 92 17.50 -2.42 -1.73
C PHE A 92 17.24 -2.67 -0.24
N LYS A 93 17.04 -3.95 0.15
CA LYS A 93 16.80 -4.32 1.55
C LYS A 93 17.97 -3.94 2.46
N GLN A 94 19.20 -4.09 1.98
CA GLN A 94 20.39 -3.70 2.72
C GLN A 94 20.49 -2.18 2.88
N GLU A 95 20.28 -1.43 1.80
CA GLU A 95 20.40 0.03 1.76
C GLU A 95 19.37 0.70 2.68
N PHE A 96 18.15 0.18 2.69
CA PHE A 96 17.02 0.74 3.44
C PHE A 96 16.67 -0.04 4.70
N LYS A 97 17.59 -0.88 5.23
CA LYS A 97 17.34 -1.77 6.38
C LYS A 97 16.76 -1.09 7.62
N ASN A 98 17.07 0.19 7.81
CA ASN A 98 16.66 1.00 8.98
C ASN A 98 15.28 1.68 8.83
N LEU A 99 14.58 1.48 7.70
CA LEU A 99 13.18 1.89 7.53
C LEU A 99 12.24 0.89 8.21
N THR A 100 11.10 1.39 8.68
CA THR A 100 10.00 0.52 9.09
C THR A 100 9.46 -0.23 7.87
N ALA A 101 8.89 -1.42 8.07
CA ALA A 101 8.46 -2.29 6.99
C ALA A 101 7.49 -1.58 6.02
N VAL A 102 6.48 -0.88 6.55
CA VAL A 102 5.49 -0.14 5.75
C VAL A 102 6.15 0.95 4.90
N TRP A 103 7.09 1.73 5.48
CA TRP A 103 7.77 2.80 4.75
C TRP A 103 8.77 2.26 3.73
N LYS A 104 9.44 1.15 4.05
CA LYS A 104 10.36 0.44 3.16
C LYS A 104 9.62 -0.14 1.94
N ILE A 105 8.49 -0.81 2.17
CA ILE A 105 7.67 -1.36 1.09
C ILE A 105 7.04 -0.24 0.26
N PHE A 106 6.57 0.84 0.90
CA PHE A 106 6.09 2.00 0.16
C PHE A 106 7.19 2.63 -0.72
N LEU A 107 8.43 2.71 -0.22
CA LEU A 107 9.56 3.16 -1.04
C LEU A 107 9.79 2.25 -2.25
N LEU A 108 9.70 0.93 -2.06
CA LEU A 108 9.83 -0.04 -3.15
C LEU A 108 8.71 0.14 -4.20
N HIS A 109 7.48 0.36 -3.74
CA HIS A 109 6.34 0.67 -4.60
C HIS A 109 6.57 1.95 -5.42
N ILE A 110 7.03 3.05 -4.83
CA ILE A 110 7.21 4.29 -5.62
C ILE A 110 8.36 4.20 -6.65
N ILE A 111 9.31 3.29 -6.43
CA ILE A 111 10.38 2.99 -7.39
C ILE A 111 9.81 2.20 -8.58
N LYS A 112 9.10 1.08 -8.34
CA LYS A 112 8.45 0.27 -9.38
C LYS A 112 6.97 0.02 -9.05
N PRO A 113 6.07 0.97 -9.32
CA PRO A 113 4.66 0.90 -8.90
C PRO A 113 3.85 -0.18 -9.62
N GLN A 114 4.33 -0.65 -10.77
CA GLN A 114 3.71 -1.73 -11.55
C GLN A 114 4.23 -3.13 -11.16
N GLU A 115 5.20 -3.22 -10.26
CA GLU A 115 5.77 -4.50 -9.80
C GLU A 115 5.46 -4.79 -8.33
N TYR A 116 5.43 -3.74 -7.50
CA TYR A 116 5.31 -3.87 -6.06
C TYR A 116 4.04 -3.16 -5.57
N PRO A 117 3.00 -3.90 -5.15
CA PRO A 117 1.77 -3.31 -4.62
C PRO A 117 2.01 -2.60 -3.28
N ILE A 118 1.14 -1.65 -2.93
CA ILE A 118 1.20 -0.95 -1.64
C ILE A 118 0.89 -1.93 -0.52
N TYR A 119 1.53 -1.72 0.64
CA TYR A 119 1.28 -2.49 1.84
C TYR A 119 1.06 -1.60 3.07
N ASP A 120 -0.02 -1.87 3.79
CA ASP A 120 -0.25 -1.41 5.16
C ASP A 120 -1.20 -2.36 5.91
N GLN A 121 -1.67 -1.94 7.09
CA GLN A 121 -2.56 -2.74 7.93
C GLN A 121 -3.91 -3.08 7.26
N HIS A 122 -4.43 -2.23 6.37
CA HIS A 122 -5.71 -2.46 5.70
C HIS A 122 -5.53 -3.50 4.58
N ILE A 123 -4.43 -3.41 3.83
CA ILE A 123 -4.03 -4.43 2.86
C ILE A 123 -3.84 -5.79 3.55
N HIS A 124 -3.10 -5.81 4.66
CA HIS A 124 -2.90 -7.02 5.44
C HIS A 124 -4.23 -7.61 5.93
N ARG A 125 -5.14 -6.77 6.44
CA ARG A 125 -6.47 -7.19 6.90
C ARG A 125 -7.28 -7.83 5.79
N THR A 126 -7.33 -7.20 4.62
CA THR A 126 -8.02 -7.74 3.45
C THR A 126 -7.45 -9.09 3.05
N PHE A 127 -6.11 -9.20 2.97
CA PHE A 127 -5.48 -10.46 2.61
C PHE A 127 -5.83 -11.59 3.57
N LEU A 128 -5.79 -11.35 4.88
CA LEU A 128 -6.17 -12.37 5.87
C LEU A 128 -7.64 -12.75 5.73
N PHE A 129 -8.53 -11.78 5.54
CA PHE A 129 -9.97 -12.05 5.36
C PHE A 129 -10.23 -12.96 4.15
N ILE A 130 -9.67 -12.65 2.98
CA ILE A 130 -9.94 -13.42 1.75
C ILE A 130 -9.30 -14.82 1.77
N HIS A 131 -8.42 -15.10 2.75
CA HIS A 131 -7.80 -16.40 2.98
C HIS A 131 -8.34 -17.11 4.23
N ASP A 132 -9.48 -16.66 4.77
CA ASP A 132 -10.11 -17.23 5.98
C ASP A 132 -9.17 -17.28 7.21
N LYS A 133 -8.23 -16.33 7.32
CA LYS A 133 -7.32 -16.17 8.46
C LYS A 133 -7.85 -15.14 9.45
N ASP A 134 -7.44 -15.23 10.71
CA ASP A 134 -7.84 -14.26 11.75
C ASP A 134 -7.31 -12.85 11.44
N PHE A 135 -8.22 -11.90 11.25
CA PHE A 135 -7.94 -10.50 10.92
C PHE A 135 -8.34 -9.52 12.04
N SER A 136 -8.78 -10.04 13.20
CA SER A 136 -9.38 -9.25 14.29
C SER A 136 -8.37 -8.44 15.11
N ASN A 137 -7.12 -8.89 15.23
CA ASN A 137 -6.08 -8.27 16.07
C ASN A 137 -4.93 -7.65 15.27
N LEU A 138 -5.27 -6.95 14.19
CA LEU A 138 -4.29 -6.22 13.37
C LEU A 138 -4.16 -4.77 13.83
N SER A 139 -3.07 -4.48 14.55
CA SER A 139 -2.60 -3.13 14.80
C SER A 139 -1.16 -3.00 14.31
N ASN A 140 -0.71 -1.76 14.08
CA ASN A 140 0.69 -1.54 13.72
C ASN A 140 1.69 -2.01 14.78
N THR A 141 1.24 -2.22 16.02
CA THR A 141 2.03 -2.71 17.15
C THR A 141 1.95 -4.23 17.34
N SER A 142 0.95 -4.92 16.78
CA SER A 142 0.79 -6.37 16.95
C SER A 142 1.72 -7.19 16.06
N ILE A 143 2.14 -6.65 14.92
CA ILE A 143 3.08 -7.31 14.00
C ILE A 143 4.37 -6.47 13.88
N ASN A 144 5.50 -7.07 14.23
CA ASN A 144 6.81 -6.42 14.12
C ASN A 144 7.27 -6.25 12.66
N ASN A 145 8.27 -5.39 12.41
CA ASN A 145 8.74 -5.10 11.05
C ASN A 145 9.25 -6.34 10.30
N LYS A 146 9.95 -7.26 10.98
CA LYS A 146 10.47 -8.47 10.34
C LYS A 146 9.33 -9.36 9.83
N ALA A 147 8.30 -9.57 10.65
CA ALA A 147 7.12 -10.34 10.27
C ALA A 147 6.33 -9.66 9.15
N LYS A 148 6.21 -8.32 9.17
CA LYS A 148 5.59 -7.56 8.05
C LYS A 148 6.34 -7.74 6.73
N GLU A 149 7.68 -7.70 6.76
CA GLU A 149 8.50 -7.90 5.57
C GLU A 149 8.41 -9.35 5.06
N LEU A 150 8.49 -10.34 5.96
CA LEU A 150 8.31 -11.75 5.60
C LEU A 150 6.96 -11.98 4.95
N PHE A 151 5.88 -11.52 5.58
CA PHE A 151 4.53 -11.60 5.01
C PHE A 151 4.47 -10.97 3.61
N TYR A 152 5.02 -9.76 3.46
CA TYR A 152 4.97 -9.05 2.19
C TYR A 152 5.69 -9.80 1.07
N PHE A 153 6.94 -10.22 1.30
CA PHE A 153 7.76 -10.83 0.26
C PHE A 153 7.45 -12.31 0.01
N GLU A 154 7.02 -13.05 1.02
CA GLU A 154 6.84 -14.52 0.94
C GLU A 154 5.37 -14.94 0.77
N GLU A 155 4.39 -14.11 1.14
CA GLU A 155 2.96 -14.43 1.00
C GLU A 155 2.23 -13.48 0.06
N TYR A 156 2.26 -12.18 0.35
CA TYR A 156 1.42 -11.20 -0.35
C TYR A 156 1.88 -10.95 -1.80
N LEU A 157 3.15 -10.60 -2.00
CA LEU A 157 3.67 -10.32 -3.33
C LEU A 157 3.56 -11.53 -4.28
N PRO A 158 3.94 -12.76 -3.88
CA PRO A 158 3.73 -13.94 -4.73
C PRO A 158 2.26 -14.21 -5.06
N PHE A 159 1.35 -13.98 -4.12
CA PHE A 159 -0.09 -14.09 -4.37
C PHE A 159 -0.56 -13.08 -5.42
N ILE A 160 -0.13 -11.82 -5.36
CA ILE A 160 -0.52 -10.82 -6.36
C ILE A 160 0.07 -11.16 -7.74
N GLN A 161 1.33 -11.60 -7.79
CA GLN A 161 2.00 -11.99 -9.03
C GLN A 161 1.32 -13.20 -9.69
N SER A 162 0.85 -14.18 -8.91
CA SER A 162 0.18 -15.37 -9.48
C SER A 162 -1.18 -15.07 -10.11
N HIS A 163 -1.80 -13.94 -9.78
CA HIS A 163 -3.11 -13.53 -10.31
C HIS A 163 -3.02 -12.61 -11.54
N ASN A 164 -1.81 -12.27 -12.02
CA ASN A 164 -1.60 -11.45 -13.22
C ASN A 164 -2.44 -10.16 -13.25
N ILE A 165 -2.54 -9.48 -12.10
CA ILE A 165 -3.34 -8.26 -11.96
C ILE A 165 -2.78 -7.16 -12.86
N LYS A 166 -3.60 -6.68 -13.81
CA LYS A 166 -3.20 -5.66 -14.80
C LYS A 166 -3.04 -4.26 -14.20
N ASP A 167 -3.86 -3.94 -13.21
CA ASP A 167 -3.89 -2.62 -12.56
C ASP A 167 -3.65 -2.78 -11.06
N LEU A 168 -2.37 -2.71 -10.66
CA LEU A 168 -1.98 -2.83 -9.26
C LEU A 168 -2.54 -1.70 -8.40
N LYS A 169 -2.71 -0.49 -8.95
CA LYS A 169 -3.28 0.63 -8.18
C LYS A 169 -4.74 0.34 -7.84
N LYS A 170 -5.52 -0.15 -8.80
CA LYS A 170 -6.92 -0.54 -8.55
C LYS A 170 -7.05 -1.66 -7.52
N LEU A 171 -6.13 -2.62 -7.54
CA LEU A 171 -6.02 -3.64 -6.49
C LEU A 171 -5.74 -3.01 -5.12
N ASP A 172 -4.74 -2.12 -5.03
CA ASP A 172 -4.38 -1.44 -3.78
C ASP A 172 -5.57 -0.65 -3.21
N GLU A 173 -6.30 0.06 -4.07
CA GLU A 173 -7.52 0.80 -3.74
C GLU A 173 -8.61 -0.09 -3.18
N ALA A 174 -8.89 -1.21 -3.86
CA ALA A 174 -9.88 -2.19 -3.42
C ALA A 174 -9.51 -2.82 -2.09
N PHE A 175 -8.25 -3.26 -1.93
CA PHE A 175 -7.78 -3.89 -0.70
C PHE A 175 -7.80 -2.90 0.46
N PHE A 176 -7.45 -1.64 0.21
CA PHE A 176 -7.51 -0.60 1.21
C PHE A 176 -8.95 -0.29 1.65
N ALA A 177 -9.85 -0.04 0.71
CA ALA A 177 -11.25 0.28 0.98
C ALA A 177 -11.93 -0.84 1.78
N PHE A 178 -11.76 -2.09 1.35
CA PHE A 178 -12.30 -3.24 2.07
C PHE A 178 -11.67 -3.42 3.45
N GLY A 179 -10.35 -3.26 3.55
CA GLY A 179 -9.63 -3.37 4.82
C GLY A 179 -10.01 -2.27 5.82
N GLN A 180 -10.44 -1.11 5.35
CA GLN A 180 -11.06 -0.07 6.20
C GLN A 180 -12.47 -0.46 6.65
N PHE A 181 -13.29 -0.99 5.73
CA PHE A 181 -14.62 -1.49 6.06
C PHE A 181 -14.57 -2.57 7.15
N LEU A 182 -13.69 -3.55 7.01
CA LEU A 182 -13.46 -4.59 8.02
C LEU A 182 -12.99 -4.03 9.36
N ASN A 183 -12.17 -2.98 9.36
CA ASN A 183 -11.68 -2.33 10.58
C ASN A 183 -12.79 -1.70 11.40
N THR A 184 -13.61 -0.92 10.70
CA THR A 184 -14.56 0.00 11.34
C THR A 184 -15.89 -0.69 11.62
N ARG A 185 -16.14 -1.84 10.97
CA ARG A 185 -17.45 -2.52 10.95
C ARG A 185 -18.60 -1.55 10.62
N ASN A 186 -18.29 -0.44 9.95
CA ASN A 186 -19.15 0.72 9.85
C ASN A 186 -19.86 0.69 8.51
N TYR A 187 -21.09 0.22 8.49
CA TYR A 187 -21.95 0.17 7.30
C TYR A 187 -22.22 1.55 6.68
N LYS A 188 -21.93 2.65 7.38
CA LYS A 188 -22.13 4.02 6.88
C LYS A 188 -21.25 4.36 5.68
N THR A 189 -20.11 3.71 5.48
CA THR A 189 -19.21 3.97 4.33
C THR A 189 -19.68 3.32 3.03
N LEU A 190 -20.72 2.48 3.05
CA LEU A 190 -21.30 1.86 1.84
C LEU A 190 -22.32 2.76 1.12
N PHE A 191 -22.71 3.89 1.71
CA PHE A 191 -23.79 4.76 1.24
C PHE A 191 -23.39 6.24 1.08
N LEU A 192 -22.09 6.54 1.02
CA LEU A 192 -21.56 7.84 0.59
C LEU A 192 -21.10 7.75 -0.86
#